data_AF-A0A1Y3W028-F1
#
_entry.id   AF-A0A1Y3W028-F1
#
_cell.length_a   1.000
_cell.length_b   1.000
_cell.length_c   1.000
_cell.angle_alpha   90.00
_cell.angle_beta   90.00
_cell.angle_gamma   90.00
#
_symmetry.space_group_name_H-M   'P 1'
#
loop_
_entity.id
_entity.type
_entity.pdbx_description
1 polymer ?
#
loop_
_entity_poly.entity_id
_entity_poly.type
_entity_poly.pdbx_seq_one_letter_code
_entity_poly.pdbx_strand_id
1 'polypeptide(L)' 'MLFVIRNTDHTTTNYLKAFIAGEKALSSTEVMHRYQISSTTSISSSKATLIKNNILENKAGEISFQDPIYAY' A
#
# COMPACT_ATOMS: atom_id res chain seq x y z
N MET A 1 9.61 1.57 18.10
CA MET A 1 8.95 2.73 17.46
C MET A 1 7.65 2.25 16.81
N LEU A 2 6.56 2.22 17.58
CA LEU A 2 5.29 1.55 17.23
C LEU A 2 4.16 2.59 17.09
N PHE A 3 4.27 3.51 16.13
CA PHE A 3 3.36 4.67 16.04
C PHE A 3 2.90 5.02 14.62
N VAL A 4 2.57 4.06 13.75
CA VAL A 4 1.93 4.40 12.44
C VAL A 4 0.84 3.39 12.00
N ILE A 5 0.29 2.59 12.92
CA ILE A 5 -0.84 1.67 12.59
C ILE A 5 -1.99 1.85 13.58
N ARG A 6 -2.35 3.10 13.91
CA ARG A 6 -3.55 3.38 14.72
C ARG A 6 -4.61 4.21 14.02
N ASN A 7 -4.35 4.70 12.80
CA ASN A 7 -5.31 5.53 12.08
C ASN A 7 -5.08 5.47 10.57
N THR A 8 -5.05 4.26 10.02
CA THR A 8 -4.95 4.06 8.58
C THR A 8 -6.26 3.44 8.12
N ASP A 9 -7.00 4.23 7.34
CA ASP A 9 -8.31 3.95 6.79
C ASP A 9 -8.35 2.51 6.24
N HIS A 10 -9.46 1.78 6.40
CA HIS A 10 -9.57 0.36 6.02
C HIS A 10 -8.99 0.03 4.62
N THR A 11 -9.08 1.00 3.70
CA THR A 11 -8.54 0.97 2.34
C THR A 11 -7.02 0.85 2.27
N THR A 12 -6.26 1.53 3.14
CA THR A 12 -4.78 1.48 3.18
C THR A 12 -4.27 0.13 3.70
N THR A 13 -4.97 -0.46 4.67
CA THR A 13 -4.65 -1.80 5.18
C THR A 13 -4.92 -2.87 4.12
N ASN A 14 -6.03 -2.75 3.37
CA ASN A 14 -6.35 -3.67 2.29
C ASN A 14 -5.35 -3.56 1.12
N TYR A 15 -4.90 -2.35 0.81
CA TYR A 15 -3.81 -2.11 -0.14
C TYR A 15 -2.53 -2.84 0.27
N LEU A 16 -2.10 -2.70 1.54
CA LEU A 16 -0.90 -3.37 2.05
C LEU A 16 -1.00 -4.89 1.97
N LYS A 17 -2.16 -5.48 2.32
CA LYS A 17 -2.38 -6.93 2.23
C LYS A 17 -2.23 -7.45 0.80
N ALA A 18 -2.76 -6.72 -0.17
CA ALA A 18 -2.66 -7.08 -1.58
C ALA A 18 -1.23 -6.88 -2.10
N PHE A 19 -0.56 -5.82 -1.67
CA PHE A 19 0.82 -5.54 -2.04
C PHE A 19 1.80 -6.58 -1.47
N ILE A 20 1.65 -6.97 -0.20
CA ILE A 20 2.46 -8.03 0.45
C ILE A 20 2.25 -9.39 -0.23
N ALA A 21 1.06 -9.66 -0.76
CA ALA A 21 0.79 -10.87 -1.53
C ALA A 21 1.47 -10.89 -2.91
N GLY A 22 2.18 -9.83 -3.30
CA GLY A 22 2.89 -9.72 -4.57
C GLY A 22 1.98 -9.40 -5.75
N GLU A 23 0.77 -8.87 -5.50
CA GLU A 23 -0.18 -8.51 -6.53
C GLU A 23 0.37 -7.35 -7.37
N LYS A 24 0.78 -7.64 -8.61
CA LYS A 24 1.30 -6.63 -9.56
C LYS A 24 0.24 -5.64 -10.03
N ALA A 25 -1.03 -6.06 -10.05
CA ALA A 25 -2.16 -5.28 -10.54
C ALA A 25 -3.23 -5.14 -9.45
N LEU A 26 -2.99 -4.24 -8.50
CA LEU A 26 -3.89 -3.98 -7.38
C LEU A 26 -5.29 -3.49 -7.82
N SER A 27 -5.38 -2.87 -9.00
CA SER A 27 -6.63 -2.42 -9.62
C SER A 27 -7.35 -3.52 -10.41
N SER A 28 -6.84 -4.75 -10.43
CA SER A 28 -7.52 -5.87 -11.07
C SER A 28 -8.80 -6.19 -10.31
N THR A 29 -9.89 -6.47 -11.02
CA THR A 29 -11.21 -6.75 -10.42
C THR A 29 -11.14 -7.93 -9.45
N GLU A 30 -10.29 -8.92 -9.73
CA GLU A 30 -10.07 -10.07 -8.85
C GLU A 30 -9.40 -9.69 -7.53
N VAL A 31 -8.37 -8.84 -7.59
CA VAL A 31 -7.66 -8.32 -6.41
C VAL A 31 -8.59 -7.42 -5.61
N MET A 32 -9.34 -6.55 -6.29
CA MET A 32 -10.33 -5.69 -5.62
C MET A 32 -11.39 -6.50 -4.88
N HIS A 33 -11.89 -7.59 -5.47
CA HIS A 33 -12.85 -8.46 -4.80
C HIS A 33 -12.20 -9.22 -3.63
N ARG A 34 -11.01 -9.78 -3.82
CA ARG A 34 -10.28 -10.56 -2.80
C ARG A 34 -9.91 -9.73 -1.57
N TYR A 35 -9.54 -8.48 -1.75
CA TYR A 35 -9.15 -7.57 -0.67
C TYR A 35 -10.25 -6.58 -0.27
N GLN A 36 -11.49 -6.78 -0.75
CA GLN A 36 -12.64 -5.93 -0.49
C GLN A 36 -12.35 -4.43 -0.72
N ILE A 37 -11.67 -4.13 -1.82
CA ILE A 37 -11.35 -2.77 -2.21
C ILE A 37 -12.53 -2.24 -3.01
N SER A 38 -13.26 -1.30 -2.41
CA SER A 38 -14.48 -0.76 -3.01
C SER A 38 -14.25 0.03 -4.30
N SER A 39 -13.06 0.61 -4.49
CA SER A 39 -12.77 1.42 -5.68
C SER A 39 -11.28 1.56 -5.97
N THR A 40 -10.93 1.72 -7.24
CA THR A 40 -9.58 2.05 -7.70
C THR A 40 -9.09 3.40 -7.15
N THR A 41 -10.00 4.36 -6.90
CA THR A 41 -9.66 5.63 -6.25
C THR A 41 -9.13 5.42 -4.83
N SER A 42 -9.68 4.45 -4.10
CA SER A 42 -9.22 4.09 -2.75
C SER A 42 -7.81 3.50 -2.78
N ILE A 43 -7.45 2.78 -3.83
CA ILE A 43 -6.08 2.27 -4.07
C ILE A 43 -5.12 3.43 -4.29
N SER A 44 -5.47 4.35 -5.20
CA SER A 44 -4.64 5.51 -5.52
C SER A 44 -4.42 6.42 -4.31
N SER A 45 -5.48 6.69 -3.54
CA SER A 45 -5.40 7.45 -2.30
C SER A 45 -4.53 6.74 -1.25
N SER A 46 -4.70 5.42 -1.08
CA SER A 46 -3.90 4.62 -0.15
C SER A 46 -2.42 4.63 -0.52
N LYS A 47 -2.10 4.41 -1.79
CA LYS A 47 -0.74 4.48 -2.34
C LYS A 47 -0.10 5.84 -2.07
N ALA A 48 -0.82 6.93 -2.32
CA ALA A 48 -0.32 8.28 -2.07
C ALA A 48 -0.02 8.52 -0.58
N THR A 49 -0.89 8.06 0.32
CA THR A 49 -0.67 8.15 1.77
C THR A 49 0.54 7.33 2.21
N LEU A 50 0.71 6.12 1.71
CA LEU A 50 1.86 5.25 2.04
C LEU A 50 3.19 5.85 1.56
N ILE A 51 3.21 6.44 0.36
CA ILE A 51 4.37 7.18 -0.16
C ILE A 51 4.66 8.41 0.69
N LYS A 52 3.62 9.19 1.05
CA LYS A 52 3.76 10.38 1.90
C LYS A 52 4.32 10.06 3.28
N ASN A 53 4.00 8.87 3.82
CA ASN A 53 4.52 8.41 5.10
C ASN A 53 5.93 7.79 4.99
N ASN A 54 6.58 7.83 3.82
CA ASN A 54 7.87 7.17 3.55
C ASN A 54 7.87 5.68 3.93
N ILE A 55 6.73 5.00 3.79
CA ILE A 55 6.60 3.55 4.01
C ILE A 55 6.88 2.83 2.69
N LEU A 56 6.42 3.40 1.57
CA LEU A 56 6.63 2.90 0.22
C LEU A 56 7.34 3.95 -0.61
N GLU A 57 8.33 3.52 -1.39
CA GLU A 57 9.01 4.35 -2.37
C GLU A 57 8.55 3.97 -3.77
N ASN A 58 8.22 4.96 -4.61
CA ASN A 58 7.87 4.74 -6.01
C ASN A 58 9.05 5.16 -6.89
N LYS A 59 9.95 4.21 -7.21
CA LYS A 59 11.04 4.44 -8.16
C LYS A 59 10.58 4.11 -9.56
N ALA A 60 10.35 5.14 -10.37
CA ALA A 60 10.05 5.01 -11.81
C ALA A 60 8.89 4.04 -12.15
N GLY A 61 7.90 3.87 -11.26
CA GLY A 61 6.78 2.96 -11.43
C GLY A 61 6.88 1.66 -10.63
N GLU A 62 8.06 1.33 -10.13
CA GLU A 62 8.27 0.24 -9.18
C GLU A 62 8.03 0.73 -7.76
N ILE A 63 7.07 0.09 -7.08
CA ILE A 63 6.83 0.36 -5.66
C ILE A 63 7.71 -0.60 -4.86
N SER A 64 8.58 -0.04 -4.02
CA SER A 64 9.42 -0.79 -3.08
C SER A 64 9.09 -0.39 -1.65
N PHE A 65 9.24 -1.31 -0.71
CA PHE A 65 9.23 -0.95 0.70
C PHE A 65 10.46 -0.11 1.02
N GLN A 66 10.26 0.99 1.73
CA GLN A 66 11.34 1.79 2.28
C GLN A 66 11.53 1.32 3.73
N ASP A 67 12.61 0.59 3.99
CA ASP A 67 12.90 0.05 5.31
C ASP A 67 13.85 1.02 6.06
N PRO A 68 13.38 1.80 7.04
CA PRO A 68 14.23 2.76 7.73
C PRO A 68 15.26 2.11 8.67
N ILE A 69 15.26 0.77 8.83
CA ILE A 69 16.12 0.06 9.78
C ILE A 69 17.33 -0.63 9.11
N TYR A 70 17.40 -0.67 7.78
CA TYR A 70 18.53 -1.25 7.03
C TYR A 70 19.41 -0.22 6.31
N ALA A 71 19.68 0.93 6.96
CA ALA A 71 20.84 1.73 6.60
C ALA A 71 22.07 1.07 7.27
N TYR A 72 22.85 0.35 6.45
CA TYR A 72 24.11 -0.32 6.83
C TYR A 72 25.07 0.60 7.60
#